data_AF-A0A842ST10-F1
#
_entry.id   AF-A0A842ST10-F1
#
_cell.length_a   1.000
_cell.length_b   1.000
_cell.length_c   1.000
_cell.angle_alpha   90.00
_cell.angle_beta   90.00
_cell.angle_gamma   90.00
#
_symmetry.space_group_name_H-M   'P 1'
#
loop_
_entity.id
_entity.type
_entity.pdbx_description
1 polymer ?
#
loop_
_entity_poly.entity_id
_entity_poly.type
_entity_poly.pdbx_seq_one_letter_code
_entity_poly.pdbx_strand_id
1 'polypeptide(L)'
;MSELGYSSIIHIVGLGGAGTNVVENFLKNEKTMQLLDSSATRLSLMAMDIADPDIKSLDEAYNKIQEQMRRKGIPQERVNLISKSVKFPSAEAMFDFVQNKFKEHLLNEGVKLREYNPWLPSTVAIPPLAGGAGRRRSLAKAIYNLNYYQLGIIKSFTNIFKDAALSSIHSPIILIVFGLGGGTGSGMVLDFARHLRQSVGSGVPIIGLSILPCPGDDPPAKGYSAFNGIKEFDLLINREKNELIVNGLGEVYRNPFNSVLFLPLMPAYSKTGNIIEAREEIDRMIVEMIYVLMDFDMADLMSGIGTEVGLTDDTIHTLSMVKVNYPVDAYVEAFLSNLEKMQHLAEIRKEKLEILRKLERVLDIKREELNELYKDYLIRTNSYSYEEFDEKVEQLIYSSPRFEEDYNLYIKGIETQINKWIDETIQFVETISLVSTEG
;
A
#
# COMPACT_ATOMS: atom_id res chain seq x y z
N MET A 1 -11.39 31.24 9.30
CA MET A 1 -11.02 29.87 9.66
C MET A 1 -9.51 29.85 9.77
N SER A 2 -9.00 29.32 10.87
CA SER A 2 -7.63 29.45 11.37
C SER A 2 -6.55 29.27 10.31
N GLU A 3 -5.55 30.15 10.32
CA GLU A 3 -4.28 29.97 9.62
C GLU A 3 -3.72 28.59 10.01
N LEU A 4 -3.73 27.63 9.08
CA LEU A 4 -2.99 26.37 9.19
C LEU A 4 -1.50 26.72 9.12
N GLY A 5 -0.95 27.19 10.22
CA GLY A 5 0.48 27.36 10.40
C GLY A 5 1.08 26.03 10.79
N TYR A 6 1.50 25.22 9.82
CA TYR A 6 2.31 24.03 10.10
C TYR A 6 3.56 24.46 10.90
N SER A 7 3.90 23.68 11.93
CA SER A 7 5.03 23.95 12.84
C SER A 7 6.37 23.72 12.14
N SER A 8 6.40 22.78 11.18
CA SER A 8 7.56 22.35 10.43
C SER A 8 7.20 22.01 8.98
N ILE A 9 8.16 22.12 8.07
CA ILE A 9 7.99 21.74 6.67
C ILE A 9 8.81 20.48 6.40
N ILE A 10 8.13 19.44 5.96
CA ILE A 10 8.74 18.18 5.55
C ILE A 10 9.05 18.24 4.04
N HIS A 11 10.33 18.18 3.72
CA HIS A 11 10.86 18.00 2.38
C HIS A 11 11.00 16.50 2.09
N ILE A 12 10.59 16.05 0.90
CA ILE A 12 10.47 14.61 0.62
C ILE A 12 11.53 14.20 -0.41
N VAL A 13 12.20 13.09 -0.13
CA VAL A 13 13.04 12.38 -1.10
C VAL A 13 12.46 10.99 -1.34
N GLY A 14 11.96 10.73 -2.55
CA GLY A 14 11.54 9.40 -3.00
C GLY A 14 12.68 8.65 -3.70
N LEU A 15 12.98 7.42 -3.27
CA LEU A 15 13.97 6.56 -3.91
C LEU A 15 13.35 5.27 -4.46
N GLY A 16 13.56 5.04 -5.76
CA GLY A 16 12.92 3.97 -6.53
C GLY A 16 11.42 4.19 -6.74
N GLY A 17 10.78 3.33 -7.53
CA GLY A 17 9.34 3.45 -7.85
C GLY A 17 8.43 3.71 -6.65
N ALA A 18 8.57 2.96 -5.55
CA ALA A 18 7.74 3.19 -4.36
C ALA A 18 7.91 4.60 -3.76
N GLY A 19 9.14 5.12 -3.69
CA GLY A 19 9.38 6.48 -3.21
C GLY A 19 8.88 7.53 -4.19
N THR A 20 9.09 7.32 -5.49
CA THR A 20 8.62 8.21 -6.57
C THR A 20 7.09 8.33 -6.53
N ASN A 21 6.37 7.22 -6.36
CA ASN A 21 4.92 7.20 -6.30
C ASN A 21 4.37 7.95 -5.08
N VAL A 22 5.05 7.88 -3.92
CA VAL A 22 4.66 8.67 -2.76
C VAL A 22 4.83 10.17 -3.01
N VAL A 23 5.94 10.59 -3.65
CA VAL A 23 6.13 12.01 -4.03
C VAL A 23 5.06 12.46 -5.03
N GLU A 24 4.69 11.60 -5.97
CA GLU A 24 3.63 11.88 -6.94
C GLU A 24 2.26 12.02 -6.26
N ASN A 25 1.92 11.08 -5.37
CA ASN A 25 0.67 11.12 -4.61
C ASN A 25 0.62 12.32 -3.65
N PHE A 26 1.76 12.69 -3.05
CA PHE A 26 1.88 13.91 -2.27
C PHE A 26 1.49 15.11 -3.14
N LEU A 27 2.14 15.29 -4.28
CA LEU A 27 1.84 16.38 -5.21
C LEU A 27 0.36 16.42 -5.60
N LYS A 28 -0.23 15.27 -5.98
CA LYS A 28 -1.64 15.19 -6.39
C LYS A 28 -2.65 15.49 -5.29
N ASN A 29 -2.26 15.43 -4.01
CA ASN A 29 -3.17 15.65 -2.89
C ASN A 29 -3.63 17.12 -2.81
N GLU A 30 -4.91 17.35 -2.57
CA GLU A 30 -5.50 18.70 -2.48
C GLU A 30 -4.88 19.56 -1.36
N LYS A 31 -4.47 18.92 -0.26
CA LYS A 31 -3.77 19.58 0.86
C LYS A 31 -2.44 20.18 0.41
N THR A 32 -1.79 19.66 -0.63
CA THR A 32 -0.54 20.23 -1.17
C THR A 32 -0.78 21.61 -1.72
N MET A 33 -1.87 21.80 -2.46
CA MET A 33 -2.22 23.10 -3.00
C MET A 33 -2.57 24.10 -1.90
N GLN A 34 -3.20 23.64 -0.82
CA GLN A 34 -3.48 24.48 0.36
C GLN A 34 -2.19 24.89 1.08
N LEU A 35 -1.27 23.93 1.25
CA LEU A 35 0.06 24.16 1.82
C LEU A 35 0.83 25.21 0.98
N LEU A 36 0.83 25.08 -0.34
CA LEU A 36 1.53 26.01 -1.25
C LEU A 36 0.89 27.41 -1.31
N ASP A 37 -0.40 27.54 -0.99
CA ASP A 37 -1.09 28.84 -0.95
C ASP A 37 -0.61 29.69 0.24
N SER A 38 -0.18 29.05 1.33
CA SER A 38 0.41 29.74 2.49
C SER A 38 1.68 30.51 2.10
N SER A 39 1.81 31.75 2.54
CA SER A 39 2.86 32.67 2.08
C SER A 39 4.28 32.29 2.51
N ALA A 40 4.43 31.47 3.55
CA ALA A 40 5.71 31.11 4.14
C ALA A 40 6.29 29.77 3.64
N THR A 41 5.50 28.97 2.91
CA THR A 41 5.91 27.61 2.57
C THR A 41 6.76 27.56 1.30
N ARG A 42 7.93 26.92 1.44
CA ARG A 42 8.76 26.46 0.32
C ARG A 42 8.99 24.97 0.45
N LEU A 43 8.54 24.23 -0.55
CA LEU A 43 8.64 22.79 -0.60
C LEU A 43 9.77 22.38 -1.55
N SER A 44 10.58 21.44 -1.10
CA SER A 44 11.66 20.84 -1.90
C SER A 44 11.39 19.35 -1.96
N LEU A 45 11.28 18.84 -3.18
CA LEU A 45 10.96 17.44 -3.48
C LEU A 45 12.05 16.88 -4.38
N MET A 46 12.43 15.64 -4.13
CA MET A 46 13.35 14.91 -4.99
C MET A 46 12.82 13.49 -5.20
N ALA A 47 12.91 13.00 -6.44
CA ALA A 47 12.64 11.62 -6.76
C ALA A 47 13.72 11.08 -7.69
N MET A 48 14.26 9.91 -7.33
CA MET A 48 15.27 9.23 -8.13
C MET A 48 14.90 7.77 -8.31
N ASP A 49 14.83 7.33 -9.56
CA ASP A 49 14.70 5.93 -9.92
C ASP A 49 15.63 5.59 -11.09
N ILE A 50 15.91 4.31 -11.29
CA ILE A 50 16.57 3.78 -12.49
C ILE A 50 15.55 3.58 -13.60
N ALA A 51 14.28 3.30 -13.24
CA ALA A 51 13.20 3.16 -14.19
C ALA A 51 12.65 4.53 -14.63
N ASP A 52 12.49 4.72 -15.94
CA ASP A 52 11.95 5.96 -16.50
C ASP A 52 10.42 6.18 -16.35
N PRO A 53 9.55 5.14 -16.35
CA PRO A 53 8.09 5.35 -16.34
C PRO A 53 7.57 6.16 -15.15
N ASP A 54 8.02 5.83 -13.93
CA ASP A 54 7.55 6.48 -12.70
C ASP A 54 7.98 7.95 -12.66
N ILE A 55 9.19 8.25 -13.16
CA ILE A 55 9.71 9.62 -13.27
C ILE A 55 8.86 10.45 -14.25
N LYS A 56 8.44 9.87 -15.38
CA LYS A 56 7.58 10.56 -16.35
C LYS A 56 6.20 10.89 -15.77
N SER A 57 5.59 9.94 -15.04
CA SER A 57 4.30 10.17 -14.38
C SER A 57 4.39 11.30 -13.36
N LEU A 58 5.48 11.32 -12.58
CA LEU A 58 5.76 12.39 -11.62
C LEU A 58 5.97 13.75 -12.29
N ASP A 59 6.70 13.82 -13.41
CA ASP A 59 6.88 15.07 -14.18
C ASP A 59 5.54 15.62 -14.69
N GLU A 60 4.65 14.75 -15.16
CA GLU A 60 3.29 15.14 -15.57
C GLU A 60 2.46 15.68 -14.41
N ALA A 61 2.54 15.05 -13.23
CA ALA A 61 1.87 15.52 -12.02
C ALA A 61 2.37 16.90 -11.59
N TYR A 62 3.69 17.11 -11.64
CA TYR A 62 4.31 18.39 -11.31
C TYR A 62 3.88 19.51 -12.26
N ASN A 63 3.88 19.24 -13.58
CA ASN A 63 3.43 20.22 -14.57
C ASN A 63 1.95 20.62 -14.37
N LYS A 64 1.09 19.67 -13.98
CA LYS A 64 -0.32 19.95 -13.64
C LYS A 64 -0.44 20.89 -12.44
N ILE A 65 0.38 20.70 -11.40
CA ILE A 65 0.39 21.58 -10.22
C ILE A 65 0.92 22.97 -10.56
N GLN A 66 2.01 23.05 -11.32
CA GLN A 66 2.56 24.34 -11.78
C GLN A 66 1.52 25.15 -12.57
N GLU A 67 0.71 24.49 -13.39
CA GLU A 67 -0.42 25.09 -14.09
C GLU A 67 -1.52 25.58 -13.13
N GLN A 68 -1.87 24.77 -12.12
CA GLN A 68 -2.87 25.15 -11.10
C GLN A 68 -2.38 26.32 -10.23
N MET A 69 -1.11 26.33 -9.83
CA MET A 69 -0.47 27.42 -9.12
C MET A 69 -0.54 28.72 -9.91
N ARG A 70 -0.20 28.67 -11.22
CA ARG A 70 -0.30 29.83 -12.11
C ARG A 70 -1.72 30.39 -12.17
N ARG A 71 -2.75 29.52 -12.24
CA ARG A 71 -4.16 29.95 -12.26
C ARG A 71 -4.61 30.59 -10.95
N LYS A 72 -4.05 30.16 -9.81
CA LYS A 72 -4.34 30.71 -8.48
C LYS A 72 -3.46 31.90 -8.09
N GLY A 73 -2.48 32.28 -8.92
CA GLY A 73 -1.53 33.34 -8.61
C GLY A 73 -0.48 32.95 -7.56
N ILE A 74 -0.27 31.65 -7.33
CA ILE A 74 0.75 31.15 -6.40
C ILE A 74 2.12 31.18 -7.10
N PRO A 75 3.16 31.77 -6.50
CA PRO A 75 4.50 31.80 -7.08
C PRO A 75 5.08 30.40 -7.28
N GLN A 76 5.60 30.13 -8.48
CA GLN A 76 6.05 28.79 -8.90
C GLN A 76 7.27 28.30 -8.11
N GLU A 77 8.09 29.24 -7.61
CA GLU A 77 9.27 28.96 -6.79
C GLU A 77 8.95 28.40 -5.39
N ARG A 78 7.66 28.36 -4.99
CA ARG A 78 7.24 27.74 -3.73
C ARG A 78 7.35 26.22 -3.74
N VAL A 79 7.45 25.59 -4.91
CA VAL A 79 7.72 24.16 -5.02
C VAL A 79 8.87 23.93 -5.99
N ASN A 80 9.87 23.19 -5.54
CA ASN A 80 10.96 22.73 -6.36
C ASN A 80 10.94 21.21 -6.43
N LEU A 81 10.89 20.65 -7.64
CA LEU A 81 10.96 19.21 -7.86
C LEU A 81 12.22 18.83 -8.65
N ILE A 82 12.97 17.86 -8.13
CA ILE A 82 14.06 17.19 -8.83
C ILE A 82 13.66 15.75 -9.11
N SER A 83 13.08 15.51 -10.28
CA SER A 83 12.67 14.21 -10.81
C SER A 83 13.70 13.73 -11.85
N LYS A 84 14.48 12.69 -11.51
CA LYS A 84 15.59 12.24 -12.36
C LYS A 84 15.73 10.72 -12.41
N SER A 85 15.83 10.23 -13.65
CA SER A 85 16.29 8.87 -13.92
C SER A 85 17.81 8.78 -13.73
N VAL A 86 18.26 7.81 -12.95
CA VAL A 86 19.68 7.56 -12.68
C VAL A 86 20.29 6.85 -13.87
N LYS A 87 21.20 7.54 -14.56
CA LYS A 87 21.75 7.08 -15.84
C LYS A 87 22.57 5.81 -15.67
N PHE A 88 22.39 4.88 -16.60
CA PHE A 88 23.24 3.70 -16.76
C PHE A 88 24.05 3.82 -18.05
N PRO A 89 25.34 4.22 -18.00
CA PRO A 89 26.13 4.44 -19.21
C PRO A 89 26.43 3.15 -19.97
N SER A 90 27.10 2.20 -19.32
CA SER A 90 27.38 0.87 -19.86
C SER A 90 27.75 -0.11 -18.74
N ALA A 91 27.61 -1.41 -19.02
CA ALA A 91 28.03 -2.49 -18.12
C ALA A 91 29.52 -2.41 -17.79
N GLU A 92 30.33 -2.23 -18.82
CA GLU A 92 31.79 -2.16 -18.72
C GLU A 92 32.25 -1.01 -17.83
N ALA A 93 31.67 0.20 -18.02
CA ALA A 93 32.02 1.37 -17.22
C ALA A 93 31.64 1.18 -15.75
N MET A 94 30.50 0.56 -15.47
CA MET A 94 30.08 0.26 -14.10
C MET A 94 31.01 -0.77 -13.45
N PHE A 95 31.33 -1.87 -14.14
CA PHE A 95 32.22 -2.89 -13.58
C PHE A 95 33.63 -2.34 -13.37
N ASP A 96 34.19 -1.60 -14.32
CA ASP A 96 35.48 -0.92 -14.16
C ASP A 96 35.46 0.02 -12.95
N PHE A 97 34.39 0.80 -12.79
CA PHE A 97 34.24 1.69 -11.63
C PHE A 97 34.25 0.93 -10.31
N VAL A 98 33.43 -0.11 -10.17
CA VAL A 98 33.31 -0.88 -8.92
C VAL A 98 34.61 -1.63 -8.62
N GLN A 99 35.27 -2.18 -9.63
CA GLN A 99 36.47 -3.01 -9.45
C GLN A 99 37.72 -2.15 -9.18
N ASN A 100 37.88 -1.05 -9.93
CA ASN A 100 39.17 -0.34 -10.00
C ASN A 100 39.15 1.06 -9.37
N LYS A 101 38.01 1.77 -9.39
CA LYS A 101 37.97 3.21 -9.04
C LYS A 101 37.31 3.52 -7.71
N PHE A 102 36.32 2.74 -7.31
CA PHE A 102 35.52 3.04 -6.11
C PHE A 102 36.37 3.07 -4.84
N LYS A 103 37.40 2.22 -4.74
CA LYS A 103 38.35 2.21 -3.61
C LYS A 103 38.99 3.59 -3.39
N GLU A 104 39.44 4.26 -4.44
CA GLU A 104 40.10 5.56 -4.34
C GLU A 104 39.14 6.62 -3.83
N HIS A 105 37.88 6.60 -4.29
CA HIS A 105 36.84 7.50 -3.79
C HIS A 105 36.56 7.30 -2.30
N LEU A 106 36.45 6.05 -1.83
CA LEU A 106 36.29 5.75 -0.41
C LEU A 106 37.46 6.28 0.43
N LEU A 107 38.70 6.06 -0.02
CA LEU A 107 39.88 6.56 0.68
C LEU A 107 39.90 8.09 0.75
N ASN A 108 39.51 8.77 -0.33
CA ASN A 108 39.41 10.23 -0.39
C ASN A 108 38.32 10.80 0.54
N GLU A 109 37.30 10.01 0.87
CA GLU A 109 36.30 10.35 1.88
C GLU A 109 36.75 10.08 3.32
N GLY A 110 37.96 9.56 3.51
CA GLY A 110 38.48 9.20 4.83
C GLY A 110 38.00 7.83 5.31
N VAL A 111 37.52 6.96 4.41
CA VAL A 111 37.20 5.58 4.77
C VAL A 111 38.48 4.80 5.06
N LYS A 112 38.53 4.14 6.21
CA LYS A 112 39.65 3.28 6.61
C LYS A 112 39.44 1.88 6.03
N LEU A 113 40.18 1.56 4.97
CA LEU A 113 40.14 0.24 4.32
C LEU A 113 41.40 -0.56 4.64
N ARG A 114 41.24 -1.77 5.20
CA ARG A 114 42.34 -2.75 5.30
C ARG A 114 42.53 -3.48 3.97
N GLU A 115 41.43 -3.96 3.41
CA GLU A 115 41.35 -4.63 2.12
C GLU A 115 40.05 -4.19 1.43
N TYR A 116 40.10 -4.05 0.11
CA TYR A 116 38.92 -3.68 -0.69
C TYR A 116 38.45 -4.89 -1.49
N ASN A 117 37.26 -5.37 -1.16
CA ASN A 117 36.60 -6.46 -1.86
C ASN A 117 35.38 -5.90 -2.62
N PRO A 118 35.41 -5.86 -3.97
CA PRO A 118 34.29 -5.43 -4.78
C PRO A 118 33.03 -6.26 -4.50
N TRP A 119 31.91 -5.60 -4.18
CA TRP A 119 30.66 -6.28 -3.83
C TRP A 119 29.86 -6.78 -5.05
N LEU A 120 30.18 -6.27 -6.24
CA LEU A 120 29.50 -6.62 -7.48
C LEU A 120 30.48 -7.36 -8.42
N PRO A 121 30.32 -8.69 -8.58
CA PRO A 121 31.12 -9.47 -9.52
C PRO A 121 30.87 -9.04 -10.97
N SER A 122 31.91 -9.07 -11.80
CA SER A 122 31.82 -8.75 -13.25
C SER A 122 31.01 -9.77 -14.05
N THR A 123 30.70 -10.93 -13.48
CA THR A 123 29.91 -12.00 -14.09
C THR A 123 28.40 -11.82 -13.91
N VAL A 124 27.96 -10.80 -13.17
CA VAL A 124 26.53 -10.56 -12.92
C VAL A 124 25.83 -10.10 -14.20
N ALA A 125 24.85 -10.86 -14.67
CA ALA A 125 24.02 -10.48 -15.83
C ALA A 125 23.18 -9.24 -15.52
N ILE A 126 23.18 -8.23 -16.38
CA ILE A 126 22.42 -6.99 -16.17
C ILE A 126 20.98 -7.17 -16.68
N PRO A 127 19.95 -7.03 -15.83
CA PRO A 127 18.56 -7.15 -16.26
C PRO A 127 18.13 -5.95 -17.13
N PRO A 128 17.04 -6.07 -17.90
CA PRO A 128 16.43 -4.92 -18.55
C PRO A 128 16.09 -3.83 -17.53
N LEU A 129 16.65 -2.62 -17.70
CA LEU A 129 16.52 -1.53 -16.72
C LEU A 129 15.17 -0.81 -16.75
N ALA A 130 14.28 -1.18 -17.67
CA ALA A 130 12.93 -0.63 -17.78
C ALA A 130 12.08 -0.85 -16.51
N GLY A 131 12.36 -1.93 -15.76
CA GLY A 131 11.76 -2.20 -14.44
C GLY A 131 12.69 -1.86 -13.26
N GLY A 132 13.68 -0.98 -13.48
CA GLY A 132 14.70 -0.62 -12.51
C GLY A 132 15.83 -1.65 -12.42
N ALA A 133 16.48 -1.76 -11.25
CA ALA A 133 17.61 -2.67 -11.05
C ALA A 133 17.25 -4.18 -10.98
N GLY A 134 16.08 -4.60 -11.48
CA GLY A 134 15.63 -6.00 -11.48
C GLY A 134 15.63 -6.65 -10.09
N ARG A 135 15.22 -5.90 -9.06
CA ARG A 135 15.24 -6.31 -7.64
C ARG A 135 16.63 -6.59 -7.05
N ARG A 136 17.72 -6.15 -7.72
CA ARG A 136 19.10 -6.35 -7.26
C ARG A 136 19.67 -5.10 -6.60
N ARG A 137 19.76 -5.13 -5.27
CA ARG A 137 20.28 -4.02 -4.44
C ARG A 137 21.72 -3.66 -4.76
N SER A 138 22.58 -4.67 -4.93
CA SER A 138 24.00 -4.50 -5.25
C SER A 138 24.23 -3.76 -6.57
N LEU A 139 23.38 -4.00 -7.57
CA LEU A 139 23.42 -3.33 -8.87
C LEU A 139 22.97 -1.87 -8.72
N ALA A 140 21.85 -1.61 -8.05
CA ALA A 140 21.39 -0.24 -7.79
C ALA A 140 22.43 0.59 -7.04
N LYS A 141 23.10 -0.02 -6.05
CA LYS A 141 24.20 0.59 -5.30
C LYS A 141 25.37 0.97 -6.22
N ALA A 142 25.75 0.10 -7.15
CA ALA A 142 26.80 0.40 -8.12
C ALA A 142 26.44 1.55 -9.06
N ILE A 143 25.21 1.52 -9.60
CA ILE A 143 24.69 2.57 -10.49
C ILE A 143 24.65 3.93 -9.77
N TYR A 144 24.17 3.94 -8.53
CA TYR A 144 24.16 5.14 -7.69
C TYR A 144 25.57 5.71 -7.49
N ASN A 145 26.50 4.89 -7.02
CA ASN A 145 27.85 5.35 -6.71
C ASN A 145 28.60 5.83 -7.96
N LEU A 146 28.42 5.17 -9.12
CA LEU A 146 28.96 5.65 -10.39
C LEU A 146 28.45 7.06 -10.73
N ASN A 147 27.15 7.29 -10.55
CA ASN A 147 26.52 8.59 -10.85
C ASN A 147 26.91 9.69 -9.84
N TYR A 148 27.17 9.31 -8.58
CA TYR A 148 27.59 10.24 -7.54
C TYR A 148 29.07 10.63 -7.68
N TYR A 149 29.97 9.65 -7.79
CA TYR A 149 31.41 9.89 -7.78
C TYR A 149 31.99 10.27 -9.13
N GLN A 150 31.70 9.47 -10.17
CA GLN A 150 32.36 9.63 -11.46
C GLN A 150 31.64 10.64 -12.36
N LEU A 151 30.30 10.62 -12.37
CA LEU A 151 29.52 11.55 -13.20
C LEU A 151 29.18 12.87 -12.48
N GLY A 152 29.22 12.90 -11.14
CA GLY A 152 28.88 14.09 -10.34
C GLY A 152 27.42 14.54 -10.41
N ILE A 153 26.56 13.76 -11.08
CA ILE A 153 25.17 14.12 -11.38
C ILE A 153 24.34 14.17 -10.10
N ILE A 154 24.40 13.10 -9.30
CA ILE A 154 23.62 13.01 -8.05
C ILE A 154 24.11 14.05 -7.05
N LYS A 155 25.43 14.28 -6.96
CA LYS A 155 26.01 15.30 -6.09
C LYS A 155 25.44 16.69 -6.40
N SER A 156 25.29 17.03 -7.68
CA SER A 156 24.66 18.28 -8.12
C SER A 156 23.20 18.36 -7.66
N PHE A 157 22.42 17.29 -7.86
CA PHE A 157 21.01 17.24 -7.46
C PHE A 157 20.83 17.35 -5.94
N THR A 158 21.66 16.66 -5.15
CA THR A 158 21.67 16.76 -3.69
C THR A 158 21.93 18.19 -3.23
N ASN A 159 22.86 18.90 -3.87
CA ASN A 159 23.15 20.30 -3.53
C ASN A 159 21.95 21.22 -3.85
N ILE A 160 21.34 21.08 -5.03
CA ILE A 160 20.16 21.88 -5.41
C ILE A 160 19.00 21.63 -4.43
N PHE A 161 18.75 20.37 -4.06
CA PHE A 161 17.72 20.03 -3.09
C PHE A 161 18.00 20.62 -1.71
N LYS A 162 19.24 20.51 -1.23
CA LYS A 162 19.69 21.08 0.03
C LYS A 162 19.51 22.59 0.05
N ASP A 163 19.96 23.30 -0.98
CA ASP A 163 19.83 24.76 -1.07
C ASP A 163 18.35 25.19 -1.07
N ALA A 164 17.49 24.46 -1.78
CA ALA A 164 16.05 24.71 -1.77
C ALA A 164 15.40 24.42 -0.40
N ALA A 165 15.72 23.29 0.24
CA ALA A 165 15.18 22.91 1.53
C ALA A 165 15.58 23.90 2.65
N LEU A 166 16.85 24.31 2.68
CA LEU A 166 17.37 25.28 3.65
C LEU A 166 16.90 26.72 3.40
N SER A 167 16.30 27.01 2.24
CA SER A 167 15.74 28.33 1.92
C SER A 167 14.33 28.56 2.51
N SER A 168 13.75 27.53 3.14
CA SER A 168 12.47 27.60 3.83
C SER A 168 12.58 28.43 5.11
N ILE A 169 11.51 29.14 5.46
CA ILE A 169 11.45 29.95 6.70
C ILE A 169 11.27 29.02 7.92
N HIS A 170 10.52 27.94 7.75
CA HIS A 170 10.30 26.95 8.80
C HIS A 170 11.48 25.98 8.89
N SER A 171 11.69 25.41 10.08
CA SER A 171 12.70 24.37 10.31
C SER A 171 12.51 23.21 9.32
N PRO A 172 13.52 22.93 8.46
CA PRO A 172 13.38 21.90 7.44
C PRO A 172 13.55 20.52 8.07
N ILE A 173 12.66 19.59 7.74
CA ILE A 173 12.77 18.16 8.04
C ILE A 173 12.87 17.43 6.71
N ILE A 174 13.75 16.44 6.59
CA ILE A 174 13.88 15.64 5.37
C ILE A 174 13.33 14.24 5.64
N LEU A 175 12.33 13.83 4.85
CA LEU A 175 11.77 12.48 4.85
C LEU A 175 12.23 11.72 3.60
N ILE A 176 12.99 10.64 3.80
CA ILE A 176 13.45 9.76 2.71
C ILE A 176 12.52 8.54 2.65
N VAL A 177 11.72 8.43 1.59
CA VAL A 177 10.75 7.35 1.38
C VAL A 177 11.29 6.35 0.35
N PHE A 178 11.26 5.07 0.69
CA PHE A 178 11.78 4.01 -0.17
C PHE A 178 11.14 2.64 0.12
N GLY A 179 11.09 1.77 -0.88
CA GLY A 179 10.67 0.37 -0.71
C GLY A 179 11.84 -0.54 -0.36
N LEU A 180 11.73 -1.33 0.72
CA LEU A 180 12.79 -2.23 1.17
C LEU A 180 12.93 -3.48 0.30
N GLY A 181 11.80 -4.00 -0.20
CA GLY A 181 11.79 -5.14 -1.14
C GLY A 181 12.20 -4.75 -2.57
N GLY A 182 12.17 -3.46 -2.91
CA GLY A 182 12.62 -2.95 -4.20
C GLY A 182 14.14 -3.05 -4.36
N GLY A 183 14.63 -3.21 -5.59
CA GLY A 183 16.07 -3.22 -5.88
C GLY A 183 16.69 -1.82 -5.85
N THR A 184 16.01 -0.84 -6.44
CA THR A 184 16.51 0.53 -6.56
C THR A 184 16.54 1.25 -5.21
N GLY A 185 15.37 1.49 -4.60
CA GLY A 185 15.26 2.29 -3.37
C GLY A 185 16.13 1.76 -2.23
N SER A 186 15.97 0.47 -1.88
CA SER A 186 16.75 -0.15 -0.81
C SER A 186 18.25 -0.28 -1.10
N GLY A 187 18.68 -0.26 -2.37
CA GLY A 187 20.10 -0.29 -2.75
C GLY A 187 20.76 1.10 -2.72
N MET A 188 19.97 2.16 -2.92
CA MET A 188 20.46 3.55 -2.96
C MET A 188 20.42 4.24 -1.59
N VAL A 189 19.44 3.89 -0.75
CA VAL A 189 19.07 4.67 0.44
C VAL A 189 20.23 4.95 1.40
N LEU A 190 21.10 3.98 1.66
CA LEU A 190 22.16 4.16 2.66
C LEU A 190 23.25 5.11 2.19
N ASP A 191 23.75 4.91 0.97
CA ASP A 191 24.77 5.80 0.41
C ASP A 191 24.18 7.19 0.16
N PHE A 192 22.92 7.26 -0.29
CA PHE A 192 22.22 8.52 -0.47
C PHE A 192 22.05 9.28 0.84
N ALA A 193 21.54 8.65 1.89
CA ALA A 193 21.34 9.29 3.19
C ALA A 193 22.67 9.76 3.78
N ARG A 194 23.74 8.97 3.63
CA ARG A 194 25.11 9.34 4.02
C ARG A 194 25.58 10.62 3.30
N HIS A 195 25.48 10.64 1.98
CA HIS A 195 25.90 11.80 1.18
C HIS A 195 25.03 13.03 1.47
N LEU A 196 23.71 12.83 1.65
CA LEU A 196 22.81 13.89 2.03
C LEU A 196 23.18 14.46 3.40
N ARG A 197 23.44 13.61 4.40
CA ARG A 197 23.88 14.04 5.74
C ARG A 197 25.15 14.87 5.70
N GLN A 198 26.13 14.49 4.87
CA GLN A 198 27.35 15.27 4.66
C GLN A 198 27.06 16.64 4.03
N SER A 199 26.08 16.71 3.13
CA SER A 199 25.69 17.97 2.48
C SER A 199 24.86 18.90 3.37
N VAL A 200 23.91 18.36 4.14
CA VAL A 200 22.96 19.17 4.96
C VAL A 200 23.49 19.46 6.37
N GLY A 201 24.46 18.68 6.86
CA GLY A 201 24.98 18.79 8.23
C GLY A 201 24.10 18.10 9.28
N SER A 202 24.48 18.19 10.55
CA SER A 202 23.76 17.54 11.67
C SER A 202 22.52 18.29 12.15
N GLY A 203 22.36 19.56 11.77
CA GLY A 203 21.26 20.41 12.24
C GLY A 203 19.90 20.15 11.60
N VAL A 204 19.85 19.40 10.50
CA VAL A 204 18.60 19.08 9.78
C VAL A 204 18.18 17.64 10.10
N PRO A 205 17.00 17.40 10.69
CA PRO A 205 16.52 16.04 10.91
C PRO A 205 16.31 15.27 9.59
N ILE A 206 16.84 14.05 9.51
CA ILE A 206 16.61 13.12 8.40
C ILE A 206 15.87 11.90 8.95
N ILE A 207 14.66 11.66 8.45
CA ILE A 207 13.81 10.52 8.79
C ILE A 207 13.77 9.57 7.59
N GLY A 208 14.06 8.29 7.82
CA GLY A 208 13.84 7.25 6.81
C GLY A 208 12.45 6.64 6.97
N LEU A 209 11.73 6.43 5.87
CA LEU A 209 10.47 5.70 5.83
C LEU A 209 10.59 4.55 4.83
N SER A 210 10.60 3.34 5.37
CA SER A 210 10.78 2.11 4.61
C SER A 210 9.47 1.36 4.47
N ILE A 211 9.06 1.08 3.23
CA ILE A 211 7.89 0.24 2.93
C ILE A 211 8.37 -1.21 2.83
N LEU A 212 7.91 -2.07 3.74
CA LEU A 212 8.25 -3.49 3.77
C LEU A 212 7.44 -4.26 2.72
N PRO A 213 8.02 -5.29 2.08
CA PRO A 213 7.29 -6.12 1.13
C PRO A 213 6.19 -6.94 1.83
N CYS A 214 5.24 -7.44 1.05
CA CYS A 214 4.18 -8.34 1.52
C CYS A 214 4.14 -9.64 0.70
N PRO A 215 3.34 -10.66 1.09
CA PRO A 215 3.15 -11.90 0.33
C PRO A 215 2.59 -11.74 -1.09
N GLY A 216 2.10 -10.56 -1.47
CA GLY A 216 1.69 -10.26 -2.85
C GLY A 216 2.84 -9.90 -3.81
N ASP A 217 4.03 -9.55 -3.30
CA ASP A 217 5.16 -9.11 -4.13
C ASP A 217 5.86 -10.24 -4.92
N ASP A 218 6.86 -9.92 -5.74
CA ASP A 218 7.70 -10.94 -6.37
C ASP A 218 8.58 -11.67 -5.32
N PRO A 219 8.87 -12.98 -5.47
CA PRO A 219 9.71 -13.71 -4.51
C PRO A 219 11.07 -13.04 -4.20
N PRO A 220 11.81 -12.48 -5.19
CA PRO A 220 13.06 -11.75 -4.90
C PRO A 220 12.89 -10.52 -4.01
N ALA A 221 11.70 -9.89 -4.02
CA ALA A 221 11.42 -8.72 -3.19
C ALA A 221 11.14 -9.08 -1.73
N LYS A 222 10.48 -10.22 -1.47
CA LYS A 222 10.13 -10.69 -0.12
C LYS A 222 11.30 -11.29 0.67
N GLY A 223 12.22 -11.96 -0.04
CA GLY A 223 13.27 -12.76 0.58
C GLY A 223 14.55 -11.97 0.86
N TYR A 224 15.62 -12.36 0.17
CA TYR A 224 16.98 -11.90 0.43
C TYR A 224 17.16 -10.38 0.37
N SER A 225 16.47 -9.68 -0.53
CA SER A 225 16.62 -8.23 -0.67
C SER A 225 16.17 -7.48 0.58
N ALA A 226 14.95 -7.76 1.04
CA ALA A 226 14.42 -7.12 2.25
C ALA A 226 15.21 -7.53 3.49
N PHE A 227 15.54 -8.82 3.64
CA PHE A 227 16.34 -9.30 4.77
C PHE A 227 17.71 -8.63 4.86
N ASN A 228 18.45 -8.55 3.75
CA ASN A 228 19.74 -7.86 3.71
C ASN A 228 19.58 -6.36 4.00
N GLY A 229 18.49 -5.74 3.54
CA GLY A 229 18.19 -4.35 3.84
C GLY A 229 18.02 -4.12 5.34
N ILE A 230 17.23 -4.96 6.02
CA ILE A 230 17.04 -4.90 7.47
C ILE A 230 18.37 -5.09 8.20
N LYS A 231 19.21 -6.05 7.76
CA LYS A 231 20.53 -6.28 8.37
C LYS A 231 21.47 -5.09 8.22
N GLU A 232 21.45 -4.40 7.08
CA GLU A 232 22.23 -3.17 6.91
C GLU A 232 21.70 -2.04 7.80
N PHE A 233 20.38 -1.92 7.96
CA PHE A 233 19.79 -0.95 8.90
C PHE A 233 20.09 -1.29 10.36
N ASP A 234 20.09 -2.56 10.76
CA ASP A 234 20.48 -2.99 12.11
C ASP A 234 21.92 -2.57 12.45
N LEU A 235 22.84 -2.64 11.49
CA LEU A 235 24.22 -2.18 11.66
C LEU A 235 24.34 -0.65 11.79
N LEU A 236 23.44 0.11 11.18
CA LEU A 236 23.47 1.57 11.19
C LEU A 236 22.69 2.20 12.34
N ILE A 237 21.51 1.66 12.65
CA ILE A 237 20.59 2.20 13.66
C ILE A 237 21.07 1.81 15.07
N ASN A 238 21.57 0.59 15.25
CA ASN A 238 22.09 0.16 16.54
C ASN A 238 23.35 0.95 16.87
N ARG A 239 23.30 1.72 17.97
CA ARG A 239 24.38 2.62 18.37
C ARG A 239 25.71 1.91 18.60
N GLU A 240 25.70 0.78 19.32
CA GLU A 240 26.93 0.03 19.61
C GLU A 240 27.56 -0.53 18.34
N LYS A 241 26.75 -1.15 17.48
CA LYS A 241 27.22 -1.67 16.17
C LYS A 241 27.72 -0.53 15.28
N ASN A 242 27.02 0.61 15.24
CA ASN A 242 27.43 1.75 14.44
C ASN A 242 28.73 2.38 14.97
N GLU A 243 28.91 2.48 16.29
CA GLU A 243 30.16 2.96 16.89
C GLU A 243 31.35 2.06 16.51
N LEU A 244 31.17 0.74 16.49
CA LEU A 244 32.19 -0.19 15.99
C LEU A 244 32.52 0.04 14.51
N ILE A 245 31.49 0.27 13.68
CA ILE A 245 31.66 0.56 12.25
C ILE A 245 32.38 1.90 12.05
N VAL A 246 32.02 2.94 12.79
CA VAL A 246 32.65 4.26 12.71
C VAL A 246 34.11 4.19 13.15
N ASN A 247 34.41 3.47 14.22
CA ASN A 247 35.79 3.26 14.67
C ASN A 247 36.63 2.51 13.63
N GLY A 248 36.04 1.48 13.01
CA GLY A 248 36.69 0.62 12.02
C GLY A 248 36.86 1.25 10.63
N LEU A 249 35.81 1.85 10.10
CA LEU A 249 35.70 2.34 8.71
C LEU A 249 35.74 3.87 8.60
N GLY A 250 35.57 4.63 9.68
CA GLY A 250 35.64 6.10 9.70
C GLY A 250 34.29 6.80 9.89
N GLU A 251 34.35 8.09 10.18
CA GLU A 251 33.20 8.95 10.53
C GLU A 251 32.13 9.03 9.45
N VAL A 252 32.49 8.80 8.19
CA VAL A 252 31.52 8.82 7.09
C VAL A 252 30.44 7.74 7.22
N TYR A 253 30.67 6.65 7.97
CA TYR A 253 29.66 5.62 8.21
C TYR A 253 28.81 5.83 9.46
N ARG A 254 28.94 7.00 10.11
CA ARG A 254 28.04 7.38 11.21
C ARG A 254 26.60 7.39 10.72
N ASN A 255 25.68 6.89 11.55
CA ASN A 255 24.26 6.83 11.22
C ASN A 255 23.76 8.19 10.68
N PRO A 256 23.29 8.26 9.42
CA PRO A 256 22.81 9.51 8.85
C PRO A 256 21.38 9.85 9.26
N PHE A 257 20.63 8.90 9.84
CA PHE A 257 19.23 9.07 10.21
C PHE A 257 19.06 9.50 11.66
N ASN A 258 18.08 10.36 11.90
CA ASN A 258 17.59 10.65 13.25
C ASN A 258 16.53 9.62 13.68
N SER A 259 15.75 9.11 12.74
CA SER A 259 14.76 8.05 12.98
C SER A 259 14.51 7.26 11.69
N VAL A 260 14.11 6.00 11.83
CA VAL A 260 13.69 5.14 10.71
C VAL A 260 12.36 4.47 11.06
N LEU A 261 11.38 4.64 10.19
CA LEU A 261 10.04 4.09 10.27
C LEU A 261 9.93 2.91 9.29
N PHE A 262 9.33 1.81 9.75
CA PHE A 262 9.06 0.65 8.92
C PHE A 262 7.56 0.47 8.80
N LEU A 263 7.05 0.55 7.58
CA LEU A 263 5.63 0.44 7.30
C LEU A 263 5.36 -0.90 6.60
N PRO A 264 4.61 -1.83 7.23
CA PRO A 264 4.28 -3.10 6.61
C PRO A 264 3.22 -2.90 5.52
N LEU A 265 3.47 -3.41 4.32
CA LEU A 265 2.48 -3.47 3.24
C LEU A 265 1.41 -4.56 3.48
N MET A 266 1.69 -5.51 4.39
CA MET A 266 0.83 -6.66 4.67
C MET A 266 -0.61 -6.29 5.06
N PRO A 267 -0.89 -5.35 5.98
CA PRO A 267 -2.27 -5.02 6.36
C PRO A 267 -3.12 -4.51 5.18
N ALA A 268 -2.57 -3.63 4.34
CA ALA A 268 -3.26 -3.13 3.14
C ALA A 268 -3.47 -4.26 2.11
N TYR A 269 -2.50 -5.16 1.98
CA TYR A 269 -2.63 -6.32 1.10
C TYR A 269 -3.68 -7.33 1.58
N SER A 270 -3.72 -7.63 2.88
CA SER A 270 -4.73 -8.53 3.47
C SER A 270 -6.16 -8.02 3.26
N LYS A 271 -6.35 -6.70 3.25
CA LYS A 271 -7.65 -6.05 3.03
C LYS A 271 -8.09 -6.08 1.56
N THR A 272 -7.18 -5.79 0.64
CA THR A 272 -7.50 -5.61 -0.79
C THR A 272 -7.38 -6.91 -1.60
N GLY A 273 -6.49 -7.83 -1.19
CA GLY A 273 -6.11 -9.00 -1.99
C GLY A 273 -5.37 -8.66 -3.29
N ASN A 274 -5.11 -7.38 -3.56
CA ASN A 274 -4.52 -6.87 -4.79
C ASN A 274 -3.31 -5.98 -4.46
N ILE A 275 -2.13 -6.36 -4.96
CA ILE A 275 -0.88 -5.65 -4.67
C ILE A 275 -0.86 -4.21 -5.20
N ILE A 276 -1.54 -3.92 -6.30
CA ILE A 276 -1.58 -2.59 -6.90
C ILE A 276 -2.40 -1.66 -5.99
N GLU A 277 -3.59 -2.09 -5.62
CA GLU A 277 -4.48 -1.35 -4.71
C GLU A 277 -3.86 -1.17 -3.32
N ALA A 278 -3.20 -2.22 -2.79
CA ALA A 278 -2.49 -2.13 -1.51
C ALA A 278 -1.38 -1.07 -1.53
N ARG A 279 -0.61 -0.97 -2.62
CA ARG A 279 0.42 0.05 -2.78
C ARG A 279 -0.18 1.45 -2.83
N GLU A 280 -1.26 1.64 -3.61
CA GLU A 280 -1.95 2.92 -3.67
C GLU A 280 -2.55 3.34 -2.32
N GLU A 281 -3.10 2.39 -1.55
CA GLU A 281 -3.60 2.65 -0.20
C GLU A 281 -2.48 3.08 0.73
N ILE A 282 -1.34 2.39 0.72
CA ILE A 282 -0.15 2.78 1.50
C ILE A 282 0.39 4.15 1.08
N ASP A 283 0.47 4.44 -0.21
CA ASP A 283 0.96 5.74 -0.67
C ASP A 283 0.07 6.88 -0.16
N ARG A 284 -1.26 6.70 -0.20
CA ARG A 284 -2.21 7.67 0.38
C ARG A 284 -2.04 7.80 1.89
N MET A 285 -1.88 6.70 2.61
CA MET A 285 -1.67 6.71 4.06
C MET A 285 -0.38 7.44 4.44
N ILE A 286 0.71 7.23 3.69
CA ILE A 286 1.98 7.93 3.91
C ILE A 286 1.81 9.43 3.69
N VAL A 287 1.10 9.84 2.64
CA VAL A 287 0.83 11.26 2.39
C VAL A 287 0.03 11.90 3.52
N GLU A 288 -1.02 11.23 4.01
CA GLU A 288 -1.77 11.72 5.17
C GLU A 288 -0.89 11.79 6.44
N MET A 289 -0.04 10.79 6.67
CA MET A 289 0.92 10.80 7.77
C MET A 289 1.88 12.00 7.67
N ILE A 290 2.35 12.35 6.47
CA ILE A 290 3.22 13.52 6.26
C ILE A 290 2.52 14.81 6.71
N TYR A 291 1.25 15.00 6.34
CA TYR A 291 0.49 16.18 6.78
C TYR A 291 0.34 16.23 8.30
N VAL A 292 0.02 15.08 8.91
CA VAL A 292 -0.08 14.98 10.36
C VAL A 292 1.27 15.34 11.02
N LEU A 293 2.39 14.85 10.49
CA LEU A 293 3.72 15.17 11.01
C LEU A 293 4.10 16.65 10.85
N MET A 294 3.59 17.35 9.84
CA MET A 294 3.79 18.80 9.68
C MET A 294 3.00 19.62 10.71
N ASP A 295 1.87 19.09 11.22
CA ASP A 295 1.05 19.75 12.26
C ASP A 295 1.64 19.62 13.67
N PHE A 296 2.42 18.56 13.93
CA PHE A 296 3.02 18.32 15.24
C PHE A 296 4.37 19.03 15.43
N ASP A 297 4.67 19.50 16.64
CA ASP A 297 6.03 19.91 16.97
C ASP A 297 6.94 18.68 17.05
N MET A 298 7.67 18.44 15.97
CA MET A 298 8.59 17.33 15.86
C MET A 298 9.78 17.47 16.81
N ALA A 299 10.10 18.66 17.33
CA ALA A 299 11.16 18.81 18.31
C ALA A 299 10.79 18.13 19.65
N ASP A 300 9.54 18.27 20.09
CA ASP A 300 9.04 17.59 21.29
C ASP A 300 9.03 16.08 21.08
N LEU A 301 8.56 15.62 19.93
CA LEU A 301 8.53 14.21 19.56
C LEU A 301 9.96 13.63 19.50
N MET A 302 10.88 14.30 18.82
CA MET A 302 12.28 13.87 18.65
C MET A 302 13.16 14.07 19.89
N SER A 303 12.78 14.94 20.84
CA SER A 303 13.48 15.11 22.11
C SER A 303 13.25 13.93 23.08
N GLY A 304 12.08 13.28 23.00
CA GLY A 304 11.78 12.03 23.71
C GLY A 304 12.25 10.77 22.96
N ILE A 305 12.53 10.87 21.65
CA ILE A 305 13.03 9.75 20.85
C ILE A 305 14.54 9.66 21.02
N GLY A 306 14.93 8.80 21.94
CA GLY A 306 16.30 8.61 22.39
C GLY A 306 16.43 8.37 23.89
N THR A 307 15.34 8.49 24.66
CA THR A 307 15.35 8.22 26.10
C THR A 307 15.14 6.76 26.48
N GLU A 308 14.80 5.86 25.55
CA GLU A 308 14.98 4.41 25.77
C GLU A 308 16.43 4.02 25.47
N VAL A 309 17.29 4.50 26.35
CA VAL A 309 18.65 4.04 26.52
C VAL A 309 18.59 2.64 27.13
N GLY A 310 18.64 1.61 26.28
CA GLY A 310 19.13 0.28 26.66
C GLY A 310 18.21 -0.61 27.50
N LEU A 311 16.92 -0.71 27.19
CA LEU A 311 16.03 -1.66 27.88
C LEU A 311 15.79 -2.99 27.13
N THR A 312 16.10 -3.10 25.84
CA THR A 312 16.02 -4.37 25.09
C THR A 312 17.07 -4.44 23.96
N ASP A 313 17.45 -5.66 23.56
CA ASP A 313 18.30 -5.95 22.38
C ASP A 313 17.57 -5.67 21.03
N ASP A 314 16.29 -5.33 21.09
CA ASP A 314 15.44 -5.10 19.93
C ASP A 314 15.58 -3.65 19.43
N THR A 315 16.12 -3.52 18.22
CA THR A 315 16.58 -2.25 17.61
C THR A 315 15.49 -1.46 16.90
N ILE A 316 14.23 -1.87 17.04
CA ILE A 316 13.08 -1.24 16.39
C ILE A 316 12.41 -0.28 17.37
N HIS A 317 12.55 1.02 17.12
CA HIS A 317 11.98 2.07 17.96
C HIS A 317 10.45 2.01 18.00
N THR A 318 9.86 2.49 19.11
CA THR A 318 8.42 2.52 19.34
C THR A 318 7.65 3.33 18.27
N LEU A 319 8.29 4.31 17.62
CA LEU A 319 7.70 5.04 16.49
C LEU A 319 7.63 4.24 15.19
N SER A 320 8.46 3.21 15.06
CA SER A 320 8.37 2.23 13.99
C SER A 320 7.11 1.36 14.12
N MET A 321 6.49 1.32 15.30
CA MET A 321 5.16 0.73 15.49
C MET A 321 4.10 1.79 15.21
N VAL A 322 3.89 2.10 13.93
CA VAL A 322 2.65 2.77 13.52
C VAL A 322 1.51 1.81 13.86
N LYS A 323 0.84 2.06 15.00
CA LYS A 323 -0.34 1.30 15.39
C LYS A 323 -1.43 1.59 14.36
N VAL A 324 -1.62 0.65 13.45
CA VAL A 324 -2.77 0.63 12.55
C VAL A 324 -3.98 0.40 13.44
N ASN A 325 -4.61 1.50 13.88
CA ASN A 325 -5.90 1.42 14.56
C ASN A 325 -6.94 1.07 13.51
N TYR A 326 -7.37 -0.19 13.49
CA TYR A 326 -8.57 -0.58 12.77
C TYR A 326 -9.75 0.18 13.37
N PRO A 327 -10.59 0.85 12.56
CA PRO A 327 -11.80 1.48 13.06
C PRO A 327 -12.81 0.38 13.35
N VAL A 328 -12.66 -0.30 14.50
CA VAL A 328 -13.58 -1.32 15.00
C VAL A 328 -15.01 -0.76 15.01
N ASP A 329 -15.17 0.52 15.33
CA ASP A 329 -16.45 1.21 15.35
C ASP A 329 -17.16 1.21 13.99
N ALA A 330 -16.43 1.40 12.89
CA ALA A 330 -17.00 1.36 11.54
C ALA A 330 -17.46 -0.06 11.15
N TYR A 331 -16.73 -1.08 11.60
CA TYR A 331 -17.16 -2.47 11.42
C TYR A 331 -18.39 -2.79 12.28
N VAL A 332 -18.42 -2.33 13.54
CA VAL A 332 -19.57 -2.52 14.44
C VAL A 332 -20.83 -1.85 13.89
N GLU A 333 -20.73 -0.63 13.35
CA GLU A 333 -21.85 0.04 12.69
C GLU A 333 -22.33 -0.71 11.44
N ALA A 334 -21.40 -1.21 10.61
CA ALA A 334 -21.75 -2.04 9.46
C ALA A 334 -22.44 -3.36 9.88
N PHE A 335 -21.99 -3.98 10.98
CA PHE A 335 -22.61 -5.17 11.56
C PHE A 335 -24.03 -4.88 12.06
N LEU A 336 -24.23 -3.78 12.80
CA LEU A 336 -25.55 -3.37 13.29
C LEU A 336 -26.52 -3.11 12.14
N SER A 337 -26.09 -2.32 11.14
CA SER A 337 -26.91 -2.01 9.97
C SER A 337 -27.32 -3.26 9.19
N ASN A 338 -26.42 -4.25 9.08
CA ASN A 338 -26.73 -5.49 8.37
C ASN A 338 -27.62 -6.42 9.21
N LEU A 339 -27.47 -6.41 10.53
CA LEU A 339 -28.33 -7.18 11.44
C LEU A 339 -29.78 -6.66 11.43
N GLU A 340 -29.97 -5.34 11.41
CA GLU A 340 -31.28 -4.71 11.19
C GLU A 340 -31.90 -5.14 9.86
N LYS A 341 -31.12 -5.12 8.78
CA LYS A 341 -31.57 -5.59 7.46
C LYS A 341 -32.00 -7.06 7.47
N MET A 342 -31.26 -7.93 8.16
CA MET A 342 -31.61 -9.35 8.31
C MET A 342 -32.89 -9.55 9.13
N GLN A 343 -33.09 -8.75 10.19
CA GLN A 343 -34.31 -8.78 11.00
C GLN A 343 -35.54 -8.39 10.17
N HIS A 344 -35.47 -7.30 9.39
CA HIS A 344 -36.55 -6.91 8.49
C HIS A 344 -36.84 -7.98 7.43
N LEU A 345 -35.81 -8.61 6.86
CA LEU A 345 -36.01 -9.72 5.92
C LEU A 345 -36.67 -10.92 6.59
N ALA A 346 -36.37 -11.22 7.85
CA ALA A 346 -36.99 -12.31 8.58
C ALA A 346 -38.50 -12.08 8.81
N GLU A 347 -38.91 -10.85 9.11
CA GLU A 347 -40.33 -10.47 9.25
C GLU A 347 -41.08 -10.62 7.92
N ILE A 348 -40.53 -10.07 6.83
CA ILE A 348 -41.11 -10.19 5.49
C ILE A 348 -41.22 -11.68 5.08
N ARG A 349 -40.24 -12.51 5.44
CA ARG A 349 -40.28 -13.95 5.17
C ARG A 349 -41.40 -14.64 5.95
N LYS A 350 -41.61 -14.30 7.22
CA LYS A 350 -42.73 -14.84 8.02
C LYS A 350 -44.07 -14.49 7.39
N GLU A 351 -44.27 -13.23 6.98
CA GLU A 351 -45.48 -12.79 6.30
C GLU A 351 -45.70 -13.54 4.99
N LYS A 352 -44.67 -13.65 4.15
CA LYS A 352 -44.74 -14.40 2.88
C LYS A 352 -45.13 -15.86 3.12
N LEU A 353 -44.57 -16.49 4.15
CA LEU A 353 -44.88 -17.88 4.49
C LEU A 353 -46.32 -18.03 5.00
N GLU A 354 -46.84 -17.04 5.74
CA GLU A 354 -48.25 -17.00 6.12
C GLU A 354 -49.17 -16.85 4.91
N ILE A 355 -48.83 -15.99 3.95
CA ILE A 355 -49.56 -15.83 2.68
C ILE A 355 -49.57 -17.14 1.91
N LEU A 356 -48.43 -17.82 1.78
CA LEU A 356 -48.33 -19.12 1.10
C LEU A 356 -49.22 -20.18 1.77
N ARG A 357 -49.24 -20.26 3.11
CA ARG A 357 -50.14 -21.16 3.86
C ARG A 357 -51.62 -20.80 3.69
N LYS A 358 -51.96 -19.54 3.43
CA LYS A 358 -53.34 -19.13 3.10
C LYS A 358 -53.69 -19.56 1.68
N LEU A 359 -52.78 -19.39 0.72
CA LEU A 359 -52.97 -19.85 -0.65
C LEU A 359 -53.12 -21.38 -0.73
N GLU A 360 -52.29 -22.12 0.00
CA GLU A 360 -52.39 -23.58 0.13
C GLU A 360 -53.79 -24.00 0.57
N ARG A 361 -54.32 -23.40 1.65
CA ARG A 361 -55.69 -23.65 2.13
C ARG A 361 -56.77 -23.34 1.08
N VAL A 362 -56.60 -22.28 0.29
CA VAL A 362 -57.54 -21.95 -0.78
C VAL A 362 -57.48 -22.99 -1.89
N LEU A 363 -56.28 -23.44 -2.26
CA LEU A 363 -56.09 -24.49 -3.26
C LEU A 363 -56.71 -25.81 -2.81
N ASP A 364 -56.56 -26.19 -1.54
CA ASP A 364 -57.15 -27.42 -0.99
C ASP A 364 -58.69 -27.38 -1.07
N ILE A 365 -59.31 -26.27 -0.64
CA ILE A 365 -60.76 -26.09 -0.73
C ILE A 365 -61.23 -26.19 -2.19
N LYS A 366 -60.52 -25.52 -3.11
CA LYS A 366 -60.89 -25.56 -4.53
C LYS A 366 -60.67 -26.93 -5.16
N ARG A 367 -59.66 -27.68 -4.70
CA ARG A 367 -59.42 -29.06 -5.12
C ARG A 367 -60.57 -29.97 -4.69
N GLU A 368 -61.05 -29.83 -3.45
CA GLU A 368 -62.22 -30.57 -2.96
C GLU A 368 -63.48 -30.26 -3.79
N GLU A 369 -63.77 -28.98 -4.03
CA GLU A 369 -64.89 -28.57 -4.88
C GLU A 369 -64.80 -29.16 -6.30
N LEU A 370 -63.60 -29.12 -6.91
CA LEU A 370 -63.36 -29.65 -8.25
C LEU A 370 -63.51 -31.17 -8.30
N ASN A 371 -63.02 -31.87 -7.27
CA ASN A 371 -63.15 -33.31 -7.15
C ASN A 371 -64.63 -33.72 -7.08
N GLU A 372 -65.45 -33.03 -6.28
CA GLU A 372 -66.89 -33.30 -6.21
C GLU A 372 -67.61 -32.99 -7.53
N LEU A 373 -67.27 -31.90 -8.22
CA LEU A 373 -67.80 -31.61 -9.55
C LEU A 373 -67.42 -32.67 -10.60
N TYR A 374 -66.18 -33.15 -10.56
CA TYR A 374 -65.69 -34.20 -11.47
C TYR A 374 -66.35 -35.55 -11.17
N LYS A 375 -66.56 -35.87 -9.89
CA LYS A 375 -67.33 -37.03 -9.44
C LYS A 375 -68.77 -36.98 -9.95
N ASP A 376 -69.46 -35.86 -9.79
CA ASP A 376 -70.81 -35.64 -10.33
C ASP A 376 -70.86 -35.79 -11.86
N TYR A 377 -69.84 -35.30 -12.56
CA TYR A 377 -69.70 -35.47 -14.02
C TYR A 377 -69.55 -36.95 -14.41
N LEU A 378 -68.70 -37.71 -13.71
CA LEU A 378 -68.51 -39.14 -13.95
C LEU A 378 -69.77 -39.96 -13.65
N ILE A 379 -70.53 -39.58 -12.62
CA ILE A 379 -71.82 -40.19 -12.28
C ILE A 379 -72.83 -39.93 -13.41
N ARG A 380 -72.95 -38.68 -13.88
CA ARG A 380 -73.87 -38.31 -14.98
C ARG A 380 -73.52 -38.98 -16.31
N THR A 381 -72.25 -39.28 -16.55
CA THR A 381 -71.75 -39.96 -17.75
C THR A 381 -71.66 -41.49 -17.60
N ASN A 382 -72.21 -42.06 -16.51
CA ASN A 382 -72.22 -43.51 -16.23
C ASN A 382 -70.83 -44.16 -16.20
N SER A 383 -69.79 -43.38 -15.94
CA SER A 383 -68.37 -43.80 -15.99
C SER A 383 -67.70 -43.78 -14.61
N TYR A 384 -68.48 -43.57 -13.55
CA TYR A 384 -68.00 -43.52 -12.18
C TYR A 384 -67.76 -44.92 -11.60
N SER A 385 -66.54 -45.13 -11.10
CA SER A 385 -66.16 -46.28 -10.27
C SER A 385 -65.50 -45.72 -9.01
N TYR A 386 -65.96 -46.14 -7.83
CA TYR A 386 -65.45 -45.66 -6.55
C TYR A 386 -63.98 -46.04 -6.34
N GLU A 387 -63.60 -47.25 -6.76
CA GLU A 387 -62.23 -47.79 -6.59
C GLU A 387 -61.22 -47.12 -7.53
N GLU A 388 -61.66 -46.60 -8.67
CA GLU A 388 -60.78 -45.99 -9.69
C GLU A 388 -60.81 -44.45 -9.68
N PHE A 389 -61.56 -43.84 -8.76
CA PHE A 389 -61.79 -42.39 -8.79
C PHE A 389 -60.51 -41.59 -8.55
N ASP A 390 -59.72 -41.97 -7.54
CA ASP A 390 -58.46 -41.29 -7.21
C ASP A 390 -57.43 -41.44 -8.35
N GLU A 391 -57.34 -42.62 -8.98
CA GLU A 391 -56.47 -42.84 -10.14
C GLU A 391 -56.89 -42.00 -11.35
N LYS A 392 -58.20 -41.80 -11.59
CA LYS A 392 -58.71 -40.95 -12.68
C LYS A 392 -58.45 -39.47 -12.44
N VAL A 393 -58.55 -39.02 -11.18
CA VAL A 393 -58.18 -37.64 -10.80
C VAL A 393 -56.68 -37.42 -11.01
N GLU A 394 -55.85 -38.37 -10.60
CA GLU A 394 -54.41 -38.32 -10.80
C GLU A 394 -54.06 -38.28 -12.29
N GLN A 395 -54.62 -39.17 -13.10
CA GLN A 395 -54.44 -39.16 -14.56
C GLN A 395 -54.84 -37.82 -15.18
N LEU A 396 -55.92 -37.18 -14.73
CA LEU A 396 -56.32 -35.87 -15.25
C LEU A 396 -55.26 -34.80 -14.97
N ILE A 397 -54.67 -34.78 -13.77
CA ILE A 397 -53.65 -33.82 -13.36
C ILE A 397 -52.35 -34.03 -14.16
N TYR A 398 -51.91 -35.29 -14.26
CA TYR A 398 -50.65 -35.65 -14.92
C TYR A 398 -50.77 -35.83 -16.45
N SER A 399 -51.98 -35.79 -17.02
CA SER A 399 -52.20 -35.84 -18.48
C SER A 399 -51.73 -34.58 -19.21
N SER A 400 -51.49 -33.49 -18.49
CA SER A 400 -50.99 -32.26 -19.10
C SER A 400 -49.56 -32.48 -19.62
N PRO A 401 -49.30 -32.33 -20.93
CA PRO A 401 -47.99 -32.60 -21.51
C PRO A 401 -46.88 -31.64 -21.03
N ARG A 402 -47.23 -30.57 -20.30
CA ARG A 402 -46.29 -29.60 -19.73
C ARG A 402 -46.10 -29.72 -18.22
N PHE A 403 -46.79 -30.65 -17.57
CA PHE A 403 -46.76 -30.77 -16.11
C PHE A 403 -45.33 -30.97 -15.58
N GLU A 404 -44.57 -31.90 -16.17
CA GLU A 404 -43.19 -32.18 -15.75
C GLU A 404 -42.24 -31.02 -16.04
N GLU A 405 -42.40 -30.32 -17.16
CA GLU A 405 -41.56 -29.17 -17.52
C GLU A 405 -41.77 -28.01 -16.52
N ASP A 406 -43.03 -27.67 -16.24
CA ASP A 406 -43.38 -26.59 -15.32
C ASP A 406 -42.97 -26.94 -13.88
N TYR A 407 -43.24 -28.17 -13.43
CA TYR A 407 -42.86 -28.63 -12.09
C TYR A 407 -41.34 -28.56 -11.85
N ASN A 408 -40.55 -29.04 -12.82
CA ASN A 408 -39.09 -28.98 -12.74
C ASN A 408 -38.56 -27.53 -12.76
N LEU A 409 -39.19 -26.63 -13.54
CA LEU A 409 -38.83 -25.21 -13.56
C LEU A 409 -39.00 -24.55 -12.18
N TYR A 410 -40.11 -24.84 -11.48
CA TYR A 410 -40.36 -24.29 -10.14
C TYR A 410 -39.39 -24.86 -9.09
N ILE A 411 -39.10 -26.16 -9.12
CA ILE A 411 -38.10 -26.77 -8.22
C ILE A 411 -36.74 -26.11 -8.41
N LYS A 412 -36.29 -25.98 -9.67
CA LYS A 412 -34.99 -25.37 -9.98
C LYS A 412 -34.91 -23.90 -9.58
N GLY A 413 -36.02 -23.17 -9.69
CA GLY A 413 -36.12 -21.80 -9.20
C GLY A 413 -35.95 -21.69 -7.68
N ILE A 414 -36.57 -22.60 -6.93
CA ILE A 414 -36.44 -22.67 -5.46
C ILE A 414 -35.01 -23.05 -5.07
N GLU A 415 -34.44 -24.07 -5.72
CA GLU A 415 -33.08 -24.54 -5.46
C GLU A 415 -32.04 -23.44 -5.69
N THR A 416 -32.15 -22.72 -6.81
CA THR A 416 -31.27 -21.58 -7.13
C THR A 416 -31.36 -20.48 -6.07
N GLN A 417 -32.57 -20.22 -5.58
CA GLN A 417 -32.81 -19.20 -4.56
C GLN A 417 -32.22 -19.61 -3.19
N ILE A 418 -32.31 -20.89 -2.83
CA ILE A 418 -31.73 -21.45 -1.60
C ILE A 418 -30.21 -21.40 -1.67
N ASN A 419 -29.61 -21.82 -2.78
CA ASN A 419 -28.16 -21.80 -2.94
C ASN A 419 -27.59 -20.38 -2.83
N LYS A 420 -28.27 -19.38 -3.42
CA LYS A 420 -27.88 -17.98 -3.27
C LYS A 420 -27.90 -17.51 -1.81
N TRP A 421 -28.87 -17.94 -1.00
CA TRP A 421 -28.92 -17.60 0.42
C TRP A 421 -27.82 -18.30 1.23
N ILE A 422 -27.46 -19.54 0.86
CA ILE A 422 -26.35 -20.27 1.48
C ILE A 422 -25.04 -19.56 1.18
N ASP A 423 -24.79 -19.17 -0.08
CA ASP A 423 -23.58 -18.46 -0.50
C ASP A 423 -23.43 -17.12 0.23
N GLU A 424 -24.51 -16.34 0.33
CA GLU A 424 -24.53 -15.09 1.11
C GLU A 424 -24.16 -15.34 2.57
N THR A 425 -24.67 -16.42 3.19
CA THR A 425 -24.38 -16.76 4.59
C THR A 425 -22.93 -17.24 4.80
N ILE A 426 -22.39 -18.02 3.86
CA ILE A 426 -21.01 -18.55 3.92
C ILE A 426 -19.99 -17.41 3.86
N GLN A 427 -20.18 -16.42 2.98
CA GLN A 427 -19.30 -15.24 2.94
C GLN A 427 -19.21 -14.51 4.29
N PHE A 428 -20.31 -14.46 5.04
CA PHE A 428 -20.32 -13.83 6.37
C PHE A 428 -19.57 -14.68 7.42
N VAL A 429 -19.74 -16.00 7.39
CA VAL A 429 -19.03 -16.91 8.32
C VAL A 429 -17.53 -16.89 8.06
N GLU A 430 -17.11 -16.85 6.79
CA GLU A 430 -15.70 -16.70 6.41
C GLU A 430 -15.11 -15.38 6.90
N THR A 431 -15.86 -14.28 6.79
CA THR A 431 -15.44 -12.96 7.28
C THR A 431 -15.28 -12.95 8.80
N ILE A 432 -16.18 -13.60 9.55
CA ILE A 432 -16.09 -13.72 11.01
C ILE A 432 -14.91 -14.62 11.43
N SER A 433 -14.70 -15.73 10.72
CA SER A 433 -13.56 -16.62 10.93
C SER A 433 -12.24 -15.87 10.81
N LEU A 434 -12.06 -15.09 9.73
CA LEU A 434 -10.89 -14.25 9.47
C LEU A 434 -10.63 -13.21 10.57
N VAL A 435 -11.69 -12.62 11.14
CA VAL A 435 -11.58 -11.60 12.20
C VAL A 435 -11.40 -12.22 13.60
N SER A 436 -11.95 -13.41 13.85
CA SER A 436 -11.87 -14.06 15.18
C SER A 436 -10.56 -14.79 15.44
N THR A 437 -9.80 -15.16 14.41
CA THR A 437 -8.47 -15.78 14.58
C THR A 437 -7.39 -14.79 15.03
N GLU A 438 -7.67 -13.49 15.06
CA GLU A 438 -6.77 -12.45 15.58
C GLU A 438 -7.29 -11.80 16.89
N GLY A 439 -8.20 -12.46 17.62
CA GLY A 439 -8.67 -12.05 18.95
C GLY A 439 -8.00 -12.78 20.10
#